data_AF-A0A2I1HUT8-F1
#
_entry.id   AF-A0A2I1HUT8-F1
#
_cell.length_a   1.000
_cell.length_b   1.000
_cell.length_c   1.000
_cell.angle_alpha   90.00
_cell.angle_beta   90.00
_cell.angle_gamma   90.00
#
_symmetry.space_group_name_H-M   'P 1'
#
loop_
_entity.id
_entity.type
_entity.pdbx_description
1 polymer ?
#
loop_
_entity_poly.entity_id
_entity_poly.type
_entity_poly.pdbx_seq_one_letter_code
_entity_poly.pdbx_strand_id
1 'polypeptide(L)'
;MDPIGESVCLKPKMYSVLPAGHDPKTPETDADFEKELEEEEYRKSQGEKKWEKKHGIQKAKGVKKCVRVNKIGLNPYDNKRWILLDGIRTLPYGHWRIGLYKRLIASEISPEKAEERAMKAKLRVKA
;
A
#
# COMPACT_ATOMS: atom_id res chain seq x y z
N MET A 1 9.47 3.13 -34.18
CA MET A 1 10.46 3.05 -33.10
C MET A 1 10.51 4.42 -32.51
N ASP A 2 9.79 4.65 -31.42
CA ASP A 2 9.76 5.96 -30.77
C ASP A 2 11.13 6.21 -30.12
N PRO A 3 11.72 7.40 -30.28
CA PRO A 3 13.03 7.69 -29.71
C PRO A 3 12.96 7.63 -28.18
N ILE A 4 13.97 6.99 -27.57
CA ILE A 4 14.12 6.94 -26.10
C ILE A 4 14.58 8.31 -25.63
N GLY A 5 13.82 8.95 -24.73
CA GLY A 5 14.17 10.25 -24.16
C GLY A 5 15.16 10.13 -23.01
N GLU A 6 14.82 9.34 -21.99
CA GLU A 6 15.65 9.16 -20.79
C GLU A 6 15.58 7.72 -20.27
N SER A 7 16.67 7.23 -19.69
CA SER A 7 16.72 5.90 -19.08
C SER A 7 17.44 5.92 -17.74
N VAL A 8 16.86 5.29 -16.71
CA VAL A 8 17.48 5.08 -15.41
C VAL A 8 17.66 3.59 -15.17
N CYS A 9 18.90 3.16 -14.91
CA CYS A 9 19.25 1.75 -14.70
C CYS A 9 19.74 1.52 -13.28
N LEU A 10 18.96 0.82 -12.46
CA LEU A 10 19.29 0.57 -11.04
C LEU A 10 19.94 -0.81 -10.84
N LYS A 11 19.35 -1.87 -11.41
CA LYS A 11 19.83 -3.27 -11.32
C LYS A 11 19.49 -4.03 -12.62
N PRO A 12 20.08 -5.22 -12.86
CA PRO A 12 19.67 -6.06 -13.98
C PRO A 12 18.15 -6.31 -13.95
N LYS A 13 17.46 -6.04 -15.07
CA LYS A 13 15.98 -6.06 -15.22
C LYS A 13 15.20 -5.01 -14.41
N MET A 14 15.87 -4.01 -13.85
CA MET A 14 15.22 -2.87 -13.18
C MET A 14 15.70 -1.58 -13.82
N TYR A 15 15.15 -1.33 -15.00
CA TYR A 15 15.34 -0.11 -15.77
C TYR A 15 13.98 0.55 -16.01
N SER A 16 13.95 1.87 -15.97
CA SER A 16 12.83 2.67 -16.46
C SER A 16 13.29 3.43 -17.70
N VAL A 17 12.45 3.45 -18.74
CA VAL A 17 12.70 4.17 -19.99
C VAL A 17 11.52 5.08 -20.23
N LEU A 18 11.78 6.38 -20.37
CA LEU A 18 10.79 7.37 -20.76
C LEU A 18 10.89 7.59 -22.28
N PRO A 19 9.82 7.36 -23.06
CA PRO A 19 9.81 7.67 -24.48
C PRO A 19 9.79 9.19 -24.69
N ALA A 20 10.55 9.69 -25.68
CA ALA A 20 10.57 11.10 -26.02
C ALA A 20 9.25 11.47 -26.72
N GLY A 21 8.46 12.35 -26.10
CA GLY A 21 7.15 12.80 -26.61
C GLY A 21 6.00 12.69 -25.61
N HIS A 22 6.25 12.31 -24.35
CA HIS A 22 5.21 12.39 -23.33
C HIS A 22 4.99 13.85 -22.90
N ASP A 23 3.96 14.49 -23.47
CA ASP A 23 3.39 15.70 -22.89
C ASP A 23 2.74 15.33 -21.53
N PRO A 24 3.20 15.88 -20.40
CA PRO A 24 2.49 15.76 -19.12
C PRO A 24 1.30 16.73 -19.14
N LYS A 25 0.34 16.47 -20.03
CA LYS A 25 -0.98 17.08 -20.02
C LYS A 25 -2.03 16.00 -19.85
N THR A 26 -1.91 15.25 -18.77
CA THR A 26 -3.07 14.68 -18.12
C THR A 26 -3.33 15.51 -16.87
N PRO A 27 -4.50 16.15 -16.75
CA PRO A 27 -4.92 16.66 -15.44
C PRO A 27 -4.88 15.49 -14.47
N GLU A 28 -4.37 15.72 -13.26
CA GLU A 28 -4.37 14.74 -12.16
C GLU A 28 -5.74 14.06 -12.12
N THR A 29 -5.79 12.80 -12.52
CA THR A 29 -7.04 12.07 -12.64
C THR A 29 -7.48 11.64 -11.25
N ASP A 30 -8.79 11.44 -11.00
CA ASP A 30 -9.29 10.94 -9.70
C ASP A 30 -8.55 9.67 -9.22
N ALA A 31 -8.06 8.86 -10.15
CA ALA A 31 -7.24 7.68 -9.89
C ALA A 31 -5.86 7.99 -9.29
N ASP A 32 -5.24 9.11 -9.68
CA ASP A 32 -3.95 9.55 -9.15
C ASP A 32 -4.11 10.06 -7.70
N PHE A 33 -5.19 10.81 -7.43
CA PHE A 33 -5.57 11.22 -6.07
C PHE A 33 -5.88 10.02 -5.18
N GLU A 34 -6.67 9.05 -5.65
CA GLU A 34 -6.97 7.83 -4.87
C GLU A 34 -5.70 7.05 -4.52
N LYS A 35 -4.75 6.95 -5.45
CA LYS A 35 -3.46 6.29 -5.26
C LYS A 35 -2.58 7.05 -4.26
N GLU A 36 -2.54 8.37 -4.32
CA GLU A 36 -1.76 9.19 -3.39
C GLU A 36 -2.32 9.11 -1.97
N LEU A 37 -3.64 9.15 -1.81
CA LEU A 37 -4.33 8.96 -0.52
C LEU A 37 -4.10 7.56 0.05
N GLU A 38 -4.10 6.53 -0.81
CA GLU A 38 -3.78 5.16 -0.41
C GLU A 38 -2.32 5.02 0.01
N GLU A 39 -1.39 5.65 -0.71
CA GLU A 39 0.04 5.63 -0.37
C GLU A 39 0.33 6.44 0.92
N GLU A 40 -0.40 7.52 1.16
CA GLU A 40 -0.33 8.30 2.39
C GLU A 40 -0.91 7.54 3.60
N GLU A 41 -2.09 6.94 3.47
CA GLU A 41 -2.68 6.05 4.49
C GLU A 41 -1.77 4.83 4.74
N TYR A 42 -1.20 4.24 3.69
CA TYR A 42 -0.24 3.15 3.81
C TYR A 42 1.01 3.57 4.58
N ARG A 43 1.58 4.75 4.28
CA ARG A 43 2.71 5.32 5.04
C ARG A 43 2.35 5.56 6.51
N LYS A 44 1.15 6.05 6.80
CA LYS A 44 0.64 6.19 8.18
C LYS A 44 0.52 4.83 8.87
N SER A 45 0.04 3.81 8.15
CA SER A 45 -0.15 2.45 8.67
C SER A 45 1.16 1.71 9.00
N GLN A 46 2.26 2.05 8.32
CA GLN A 46 3.58 1.45 8.57
C GLN A 46 4.09 1.69 10.00
N GLY A 47 3.49 2.64 10.73
CA GLY A 47 3.86 2.98 12.09
C GLY A 47 5.30 3.48 12.20
N GLU A 48 5.70 3.88 13.41
CA GLU A 48 7.10 4.14 13.68
C GLU A 48 7.87 2.81 13.58
N LYS A 49 8.89 2.78 12.72
CA LYS A 49 9.77 1.60 12.57
C LYS A 49 10.52 1.38 13.89
N LYS A 50 9.98 0.50 14.74
CA LYS A 50 10.58 0.17 16.02
C LYS A 50 11.74 -0.79 15.79
N TRP A 51 12.93 -0.37 16.20
CA TRP A 51 14.12 -1.21 16.21
C TRP A 51 14.02 -2.22 17.34
N GLU A 52 13.82 -3.49 17.01
CA GLU A 52 13.85 -4.56 17.99
C GLU A 52 15.25 -5.17 18.03
N LYS A 53 15.84 -5.14 19.22
CA LYS A 53 17.08 -5.86 19.52
C LYS A 53 16.72 -7.32 19.73
N LYS A 54 17.08 -8.19 18.78
CA LYS A 54 16.92 -9.64 18.90
C LYS A 54 18.26 -10.32 19.13
N HIS A 55 18.27 -11.31 20.00
CA HIS A 55 19.44 -12.13 20.26
C HIS A 55 19.28 -13.46 19.52
N GLY A 56 20.22 -13.75 18.63
CA GLY A 56 20.28 -15.03 17.91
C GLY A 56 21.50 -15.82 18.38
N ILE A 57 21.36 -17.14 18.51
CA ILE A 57 22.49 -18.02 18.75
C ILE A 57 22.99 -18.51 17.40
N GLN A 58 24.24 -18.19 17.06
CA GLN A 58 24.90 -18.70 15.87
C GLN A 58 26.00 -19.67 16.28
N LYS A 59 26.13 -20.78 15.55
CA LYS A 59 27.20 -21.75 15.77
C LYS A 59 28.18 -21.65 14.60
N ALA A 60 29.44 -21.31 14.89
CA ALA A 60 30.50 -21.26 13.89
C ALA A 60 31.69 -22.06 14.43
N LYS A 61 32.22 -22.99 13.62
CA LYS A 61 33.37 -23.85 13.97
C LYS A 61 33.22 -24.53 15.35
N GLY A 62 32.04 -25.10 15.63
CA GLY A 62 31.78 -25.81 16.88
C GLY A 62 31.46 -24.94 18.10
N VAL A 63 31.79 -23.64 18.07
CA VAL A 63 31.55 -22.70 19.17
C VAL A 63 30.20 -21.99 19.00
N LYS A 64 29.39 -21.95 20.06
CA LYS A 64 28.12 -21.20 20.10
C LYS A 64 28.42 -19.75 20.49
N LYS A 65 28.00 -18.80 19.67
CA LYS A 65 28.12 -17.36 19.92
C LYS A 65 26.74 -16.72 19.96
N CYS A 66 26.48 -15.90 20.97
CA CYS A 66 25.30 -15.05 21.01
C CYS A 66 25.56 -13.80 20.16
N VAL A 67 24.76 -13.61 19.11
CA VAL A 67 24.88 -12.48 18.19
C VAL A 67 23.66 -11.59 18.37
N ARG A 68 23.92 -10.32 18.67
CA ARG A 68 22.88 -9.29 18.74
C ARG A 68 22.61 -8.78 17.33
N VAL A 69 21.37 -8.92 16.88
CA VAL A 69 20.91 -8.44 15.58
C VAL A 69 19.82 -7.41 15.81
N ASN A 70 20.03 -6.20 15.29
CA ASN A 70 18.97 -5.20 15.20
C ASN A 70 18.14 -5.53 13.96
N LYS A 71 16.88 -5.92 14.16
CA LYS A 71 15.93 -6.07 13.06
C LYS A 71 14.87 -4.99 13.19
N ILE A 72 14.44 -4.46 12.05
CA ILE A 72 13.20 -3.70 11.98
C ILE A 72 12.09 -4.70 12.24
N GLY A 73 11.42 -4.57 13.39
CA GLY A 73 10.21 -5.32 13.65
C GLY A 73 9.10 -4.72 12.80
N LEU A 74 8.48 -5.54 11.95
CA LEU A 74 7.16 -5.18 11.45
C LEU A 74 6.23 -5.13 12.68
N ASN A 75 5.43 -4.07 12.79
CA ASN A 75 4.48 -3.92 13.89
C ASN A 75 3.68 -5.24 14.06
N PRO A 76 3.64 -5.85 15.26
CA PRO A 76 2.86 -7.06 15.50
C PRO A 76 1.36 -6.87 15.28
N TYR A 77 0.90 -5.62 15.32
CA TYR A 77 -0.45 -5.25 14.93
C TYR A 77 -0.52 -5.11 13.40
N ASP A 78 -1.44 -5.86 12.77
CA ASP A 78 -1.74 -5.76 11.34
C ASP A 78 -2.49 -4.46 11.06
N ASN A 79 -1.76 -3.34 11.14
CA ASN A 79 -2.27 -2.00 10.86
C ASN A 79 -2.68 -1.84 9.39
N LYS A 80 -2.55 -2.87 8.55
CA LYS A 80 -2.87 -2.82 7.11
C LYS A 80 -4.30 -3.25 6.80
N ARG A 81 -5.19 -3.12 7.79
CA ARG A 81 -6.61 -3.46 7.65
C ARG A 81 -7.46 -2.24 7.93
N TRP A 82 -8.39 -1.99 7.00
CA TRP A 82 -9.49 -1.07 7.22
C TRP A 82 -10.51 -1.75 8.14
N ILE A 83 -10.77 -1.17 9.31
CA ILE A 83 -11.80 -1.62 10.24
C ILE A 83 -13.12 -0.93 9.85
N LEU A 84 -14.17 -1.70 9.65
CA LEU A 84 -15.50 -1.16 9.35
C LEU A 84 -16.07 -0.43 10.59
N LEU A 85 -17.13 0.36 10.39
CA LEU A 85 -17.79 1.11 11.46
C LEU A 85 -18.33 0.19 12.58
N ASP A 86 -18.59 -1.07 12.27
CA ASP A 86 -19.00 -2.08 13.27
C ASP A 86 -17.87 -2.50 14.23
N GLY A 87 -16.62 -2.14 13.94
CA GLY A 87 -15.45 -2.46 14.77
C GLY A 87 -15.03 -3.94 14.74
N ILE A 88 -15.75 -4.81 14.02
CA ILE A 88 -15.53 -6.26 14.02
C ILE A 88 -15.00 -6.72 12.67
N ARG A 89 -15.59 -6.21 11.59
CA ARG A 89 -15.24 -6.64 10.23
C ARG A 89 -14.05 -5.83 9.74
N THR A 90 -13.18 -6.50 9.01
CA THR A 90 -11.99 -5.88 8.42
C THR A 90 -11.88 -6.16 6.93
N LEU A 91 -11.36 -5.19 6.20
CA LEU A 91 -10.96 -5.31 4.80
C LEU A 91 -9.46 -5.02 4.65
N PRO A 92 -8.74 -5.73 3.77
CA PRO A 92 -7.37 -5.35 3.45
C PRO A 92 -7.35 -3.99 2.76
N TYR A 93 -6.31 -3.18 2.98
CA TYR A 93 -6.10 -1.96 2.17
C TYR A 93 -6.05 -2.30 0.68
N GLY A 94 -6.53 -1.37 -0.16
CA GLY A 94 -6.66 -1.54 -1.61
C GLY A 94 -7.86 -2.38 -2.06
N HIS A 95 -8.69 -2.87 -1.14
CA HIS A 95 -9.92 -3.56 -1.52
C HIS A 95 -10.86 -2.59 -2.26
N TRP A 96 -11.38 -2.98 -3.43
CA TRP A 96 -12.21 -2.12 -4.30
C TRP A 96 -13.44 -1.47 -3.62
N ARG A 97 -13.95 -2.11 -2.56
CA ARG A 97 -15.04 -1.55 -1.73
C ARG A 97 -14.62 -0.30 -0.95
N ILE A 98 -13.36 -0.18 -0.58
CA ILE A 98 -12.80 1.00 0.09
C ILE A 98 -12.86 2.20 -0.86
N GLY A 99 -12.45 2.04 -2.12
CA GLY A 99 -12.58 3.10 -3.13
C GLY A 99 -14.04 3.48 -3.42
N LEU A 100 -14.96 2.50 -3.45
CA LEU A 100 -16.40 2.80 -3.56
C LEU A 100 -16.91 3.59 -2.35
N TYR A 101 -16.51 3.23 -1.13
CA TYR A 101 -16.84 3.95 0.10
C TYR A 101 -16.34 5.41 0.03
N LYS A 102 -15.05 5.62 -0.30
CA LYS A 102 -14.45 6.96 -0.43
C LYS A 102 -15.24 7.85 -1.40
N ARG A 103 -15.65 7.33 -2.56
CA ARG A 103 -16.49 8.05 -3.54
C ARG A 103 -17.88 8.40 -3.02
N LEU A 104 -18.50 7.51 -2.24
CA LEU A 104 -19.79 7.79 -1.59
C LEU A 104 -19.65 8.88 -0.52
N ILE A 105 -18.58 8.86 0.27
CA ILE A 105 -18.27 9.93 1.24
C ILE A 105 -18.05 11.27 0.53
N ALA A 106 -17.30 11.28 -0.57
CA ALA A 106 -17.10 12.48 -1.39
C ALA A 106 -18.42 13.02 -1.99
N SER A 107 -19.44 12.18 -2.11
CA SER A 107 -20.80 12.56 -2.53
C SER A 107 -21.68 13.01 -1.35
N GLU A 108 -21.10 13.39 -0.21
CA GLU A 108 -21.77 13.84 1.03
C GLU A 108 -22.75 12.81 1.64
N ILE A 109 -22.55 11.52 1.37
CA ILE A 109 -23.36 10.46 1.97
C ILE A 109 -22.83 10.18 3.38
N SER A 110 -23.74 9.96 4.34
CA SER A 110 -23.37 9.59 5.70
C SER A 110 -22.51 8.31 5.70
N PRO A 111 -21.49 8.22 6.58
CA PRO A 111 -20.52 7.12 6.55
C PRO A 111 -21.15 5.74 6.74
N GLU A 112 -22.18 5.64 7.58
CA GLU A 112 -22.95 4.40 7.79
C GLU A 112 -23.61 3.92 6.49
N LYS A 113 -24.26 4.85 5.78
CA LYS A 113 -24.98 4.56 4.53
C LYS A 113 -24.01 4.30 3.37
N ALA A 114 -22.86 4.96 3.36
CA ALA A 114 -21.79 4.71 2.42
C ALA A 114 -21.22 3.30 2.58
N GLU A 115 -20.97 2.87 3.82
CA GLU A 115 -20.47 1.52 4.13
C GLU A 115 -21.48 0.44 3.72
N GLU A 116 -22.76 0.61 4.08
CA GLU A 116 -23.83 -0.34 3.72
C GLU A 116 -23.90 -0.54 2.19
N ARG A 117 -23.91 0.57 1.45
CA ARG A 117 -23.95 0.55 -0.03
C ARG A 117 -22.71 -0.10 -0.62
N ALA A 118 -21.52 0.23 -0.10
CA ALA A 118 -20.27 -0.35 -0.57
C ALA A 118 -20.19 -1.86 -0.32
N MET A 119 -20.72 -2.34 0.82
CA MET A 119 -20.73 -3.76 1.16
C MET A 119 -21.77 -4.56 0.39
N LYS A 120 -22.92 -3.95 0.06
CA LYS A 120 -23.97 -4.56 -0.77
C LYS A 120 -23.58 -4.63 -2.25
N ALA A 121 -22.65 -3.78 -2.69
CA ALA A 121 -22.17 -3.80 -4.06
C ALA A 121 -21.56 -5.16 -4.43
N LYS A 122 -21.89 -5.62 -5.63
CA LYS A 122 -21.32 -6.82 -6.26
C LYS A 122 -20.57 -6.40 -7.52
N LEU A 123 -19.34 -6.88 -7.66
CA LEU A 123 -18.58 -6.66 -8.88
C LEU A 123 -19.25 -7.44 -10.02
N ARG A 124 -19.65 -6.75 -11.09
CA ARG A 124 -20.05 -7.43 -12.33
C ARG A 124 -18.77 -7.88 -13.02
N VAL A 125 -18.46 -9.17 -12.96
CA VAL A 125 -17.38 -9.74 -13.75
C VAL A 125 -17.82 -9.69 -15.20
N LYS A 126 -17.10 -8.95 -16.04
CA LYS A 126 -17.26 -9.04 -17.49
C LYS A 126 -16.76 -10.42 -17.92
N ALA A 127 -17.66 -11.23 -18.48
CA ALA A 127 -17.35 -12.48 -19.15
C ALA A 127 -16.71 -12.20 -20.52
#